data_AF-A0A226E128-F1
#
_entry.id   AF-A0A226E128-F1
#
_cell.length_a   1.000
_cell.length_b   1.000
_cell.length_c   1.000
_cell.angle_alpha   90.00
_cell.angle_beta   90.00
_cell.angle_gamma   90.00
#
_symmetry.space_group_name_H-M   'P 1'
#
loop_
_entity.id
_entity.type
_entity.pdbx_description
1 polymer ?
#
loop_
_entity_poly.entity_id
_entity_poly.type
_entity_poly.pdbx_seq_one_letter_code
_entity_poly.pdbx_strand_id
1 'polypeptide(L)'
;MGPELLPTAKPPHPISQCPLCQSPPSPSTPCPTCINMRRYWDLTSVASSKQVDLTSTPTDLSFPGPGLVYQSPIYGNHVVASRPIETGELIILEKPLLVSPYGPSDKLPLCLTCHRDVALSTKCPRCKWPVCGDVCAQDPCHASNECDILVKNNVKSRGLPNEYFSIETLRCLLLRKNSPKKWARILAFEAHLGPRGESMKAKEMLQFISNFILDKCGLGNEFDEATVDHVVGVLSVNTFWGFNDLERYSSVLFDKVTLFAHDCNPNTIRKLIQLQPPASHNNNSSSVNESLHSSQDSGIAIMIHAARNILAGESITIQYVNVSPGHYTVEERRAELLELFYFHCTCSRCLEELVELELTTKLSINENGNEETEANSTTKENEYENQLNGNVELLVDNYLMQELS
;
A
#
# COMPACT_ATOMS: atom_id res chain seq x y z
N MET A 1 43.19 -0.35 12.51
CA MET A 1 42.51 0.38 11.43
C MET A 1 41.17 0.81 11.99
N GLY A 2 41.03 2.11 12.31
CA GLY A 2 39.82 2.64 12.93
C GLY A 2 38.66 2.73 11.91
N PRO A 3 37.41 2.85 12.37
CA PRO A 3 36.27 3.01 11.48
C PRO A 3 36.37 4.36 10.75
N GLU A 4 36.34 4.33 9.42
CA GLU A 4 36.22 5.53 8.60
C GLU A 4 34.88 6.21 8.91
N LEU A 5 34.97 7.41 9.49
CA LEU A 5 33.83 8.31 9.62
C LEU A 5 33.37 8.69 8.22
N LEU A 6 32.15 8.28 7.87
CA LEU A 6 31.49 8.71 6.64
C LEU A 6 31.43 10.25 6.58
N PRO A 7 31.61 10.87 5.40
CA PRO A 7 31.55 12.32 5.25
C PRO A 7 30.18 12.83 5.73
N THR A 8 30.20 13.84 6.60
CA THR A 8 28.99 14.57 6.98
C THR A 8 28.44 15.28 5.73
N ALA A 9 27.36 14.73 5.18
CA ALA A 9 26.66 15.36 4.07
C ALA A 9 26.21 16.77 4.48
N LYS A 10 26.45 17.77 3.62
CA LYS A 10 25.90 19.11 3.84
C LYS A 10 24.38 19.01 3.99
N PRO A 11 23.76 19.76 4.92
CA PRO A 11 22.30 19.78 5.04
C PRO A 11 21.71 20.21 3.69
N PRO A 12 20.77 19.43 3.11
CA PRO A 12 20.13 19.78 1.83
C PRO A 12 19.36 21.09 1.94
N HIS A 13 19.09 21.75 0.81
CA HIS A 13 18.49 23.10 0.75
C HIS A 13 16.99 23.17 1.05
N PRO A 14 16.51 24.34 1.54
CA PRO A 14 15.18 24.92 1.40
C PRO A 14 14.09 24.27 0.58
N ILE A 15 13.32 23.25 0.98
CA ILE A 15 12.23 22.83 0.07
C ILE A 15 11.01 23.70 0.29
N SER A 16 10.79 24.56 -0.70
CA SER A 16 9.72 25.55 -0.69
C SER A 16 8.36 25.00 -1.10
N GLN A 17 8.31 23.83 -1.76
CA GLN A 17 7.08 23.28 -2.36
C GLN A 17 7.06 21.74 -2.41
N CYS A 18 5.88 21.14 -2.30
CA CYS A 18 5.64 19.71 -2.50
C CYS A 18 5.98 19.27 -3.94
N PRO A 19 6.71 18.16 -4.15
CA PRO A 19 7.11 17.74 -5.50
C PRO A 19 5.94 17.24 -6.36
N LEU A 20 4.79 16.90 -5.75
CA LEU A 20 3.61 16.42 -6.50
C LEU A 20 2.60 17.52 -6.81
N CYS A 21 2.27 18.37 -5.84
CA CYS A 21 1.22 19.39 -5.99
C CYS A 21 1.74 20.81 -6.02
N GLN A 22 3.05 21.01 -5.82
CA GLN A 22 3.72 22.32 -5.81
C GLN A 22 3.23 23.28 -4.71
N SER A 23 2.35 22.83 -3.81
CA SER A 23 1.91 23.64 -2.67
C SER A 23 3.04 23.82 -1.65
N PRO A 24 3.15 25.00 -1.02
CA PRO A 24 4.14 25.23 0.02
C PRO A 24 3.83 24.41 1.29
N PRO A 25 4.83 24.16 2.16
CA PRO A 25 4.62 23.53 3.47
C PRO A 25 3.67 24.34 4.36
N SER A 26 2.77 23.66 5.07
CA SER A 26 1.92 24.26 6.11
C SER A 26 2.13 23.56 7.46
N PRO A 27 2.27 24.31 8.57
CA PRO A 27 2.45 23.75 9.91
C PRO A 27 1.16 23.24 10.55
N SER A 28 0.00 23.69 10.07
CA SER A 28 -1.32 23.34 10.64
C SER A 28 -2.16 22.46 9.74
N THR A 29 -1.74 22.24 8.48
CA THR A 29 -2.54 21.51 7.50
C THR A 29 -1.65 20.57 6.70
N PRO A 30 -1.92 19.26 6.71
CA PRO A 30 -1.26 18.32 5.82
C PRO A 30 -1.42 18.74 4.36
N CYS A 31 -0.40 18.47 3.55
CA CYS A 31 -0.58 18.58 2.11
C CYS A 31 -1.66 17.59 1.67
N PRO A 32 -2.71 18.01 0.94
CA PRO A 32 -3.79 17.10 0.53
C PRO A 32 -3.31 16.02 -0.44
N THR A 33 -2.18 16.22 -1.10
CA THR A 33 -1.60 15.28 -2.07
C THR A 33 -0.60 14.32 -1.45
N CYS A 34 0.23 14.76 -0.51
CA CYS A 34 1.25 13.89 0.10
C CYS A 34 0.96 13.46 1.53
N ILE A 35 0.00 14.09 2.22
CA ILE A 35 -0.48 13.80 3.59
C ILE A 35 0.60 13.91 4.69
N ASN A 36 1.87 14.08 4.32
CA ASN A 36 2.99 14.15 5.23
C ASN A 36 2.87 15.36 6.18
N MET A 37 2.83 15.06 7.48
CA MET A 37 2.55 15.98 8.59
C MET A 37 3.78 16.77 9.04
N ARG A 38 5.00 16.29 8.74
CA ARG A 38 6.22 16.93 9.22
C ARG A 38 6.87 17.71 8.10
N ARG A 39 6.76 19.04 8.23
CA ARG A 39 7.65 20.10 7.72
C ARG A 39 8.60 19.58 6.64
N TYR A 40 8.46 20.10 5.41
CA TYR A 40 9.52 20.07 4.40
C TYR A 40 10.86 20.68 4.88
N TRP A 41 10.98 21.05 6.16
CA TRP A 41 12.04 21.82 6.77
C TRP A 41 12.12 21.70 8.30
N ASP A 42 12.37 20.53 8.89
CA ASP A 42 12.87 20.55 10.27
C ASP A 42 14.15 19.77 10.51
N LEU A 43 15.24 20.51 10.34
CA LEU A 43 16.61 20.15 10.70
C LEU A 43 16.93 20.48 12.18
N THR A 44 15.95 20.80 13.04
CA THR A 44 16.25 21.20 14.44
C THR A 44 15.97 20.17 15.53
N SER A 45 15.37 19.01 15.22
CA SER A 45 15.43 17.84 16.12
C SER A 45 16.48 16.84 15.64
N VAL A 46 17.75 17.23 15.76
CA VAL A 46 18.87 16.29 15.74
C VAL A 46 18.76 15.37 16.95
N ALA A 47 19.15 14.11 16.76
CA ALA A 47 19.39 13.10 17.80
C ALA A 47 18.15 12.44 18.45
N SER A 48 17.51 11.56 17.71
CA SER A 48 17.56 10.17 18.16
C SER A 48 17.98 9.32 16.97
N SER A 49 19.07 8.59 17.15
CA SER A 49 19.47 7.50 16.29
C SER A 49 18.27 6.59 16.09
N LYS A 50 17.53 6.73 14.97
CA LYS A 50 16.71 5.62 14.49
C LYS A 50 17.71 4.57 14.06
N GLN A 51 17.96 3.66 15.01
CA GLN A 51 18.53 2.35 14.79
C GLN A 51 18.12 1.89 13.40
N VAL A 52 19.13 1.62 12.56
CA VAL A 52 19.05 0.41 11.74
C VAL A 52 18.53 -0.64 12.71
N ASP A 53 17.33 -1.17 12.45
CA ASP A 53 16.79 -2.29 13.21
C ASP A 53 17.91 -3.32 13.25
N LEU A 54 18.57 -3.48 14.41
CA LEU A 54 19.78 -4.30 14.55
C LEU A 54 19.45 -5.78 14.31
N THR A 55 18.16 -6.11 14.20
CA THR A 55 17.65 -7.43 13.85
C THR A 55 17.49 -7.63 12.35
N SER A 56 17.61 -6.57 11.54
CA SER A 56 17.44 -6.65 10.10
C SER A 56 18.66 -7.26 9.40
N THR A 57 18.41 -8.19 8.47
CA THR A 57 19.48 -8.89 7.74
C THR A 57 19.43 -8.58 6.25
N PRO A 58 20.58 -8.38 5.57
CA PRO A 58 20.59 -8.18 4.12
C PRO A 58 20.05 -9.41 3.37
N THR A 59 19.40 -9.17 2.24
CA THR A 59 18.92 -10.22 1.33
C THR A 59 19.55 -10.10 -0.06
N ASP A 60 19.48 -11.16 -0.86
CA ASP A 60 19.93 -11.16 -2.26
C ASP A 60 18.90 -10.55 -3.24
N LEU A 61 17.78 -10.01 -2.73
CA LEU A 61 16.73 -9.44 -3.57
C LEU A 61 17.19 -8.09 -4.13
N SER A 62 17.23 -7.99 -5.45
CA SER A 62 17.56 -6.73 -6.14
C SER A 62 16.39 -5.75 -6.08
N PHE A 63 16.71 -4.47 -5.83
CA PHE A 63 15.79 -3.35 -5.90
C PHE A 63 16.24 -2.32 -6.97
N PRO A 64 15.37 -1.91 -7.91
CA PRO A 64 15.72 -0.93 -8.94
C PRO A 64 15.56 0.49 -8.37
N GLY A 65 16.58 0.97 -7.67
CA GLY A 65 16.59 2.31 -7.08
C GLY A 65 17.73 2.48 -6.06
N PRO A 66 17.78 3.60 -5.33
CA PRO A 66 18.81 3.88 -4.33
C PRO A 66 18.63 3.08 -3.02
N GLY A 67 18.18 1.83 -3.09
CA GLY A 67 17.89 0.99 -1.93
C GLY A 67 18.43 -0.44 -2.03
N LEU A 68 18.58 -1.08 -0.88
CA LEU A 68 18.90 -2.50 -0.70
C LEU A 68 17.73 -3.16 0.05
N VAL A 69 17.53 -4.47 -0.14
CA VAL A 69 16.45 -5.19 0.54
C VAL A 69 16.98 -5.90 1.78
N TYR A 70 16.36 -5.61 2.91
CA TYR A 70 16.64 -6.21 4.22
C TYR A 70 15.41 -6.98 4.69
N GLN A 71 15.60 -8.00 5.52
CA GLN A 71 14.51 -8.71 6.18
C GLN A 71 14.45 -8.29 7.65
N SER A 72 13.27 -7.87 8.15
CA SER A 72 13.01 -7.66 9.58
C SER A 72 11.89 -8.58 10.09
N PRO A 73 11.82 -8.84 11.40
CA PRO A 73 10.74 -9.63 11.99
C PRO A 73 9.35 -9.02 11.78
N ILE A 74 9.25 -7.68 11.78
CA ILE A 74 7.97 -6.96 11.71
C ILE A 74 7.48 -6.83 10.26
N TYR A 75 8.37 -6.46 9.33
CA TYR A 75 7.98 -6.11 7.95
C TYR A 75 8.32 -7.19 6.94
N GLY A 76 9.04 -8.24 7.34
CA GLY A 76 9.69 -9.14 6.40
C GLY A 76 10.66 -8.35 5.50
N ASN A 77 10.63 -8.64 4.20
CA ASN A 77 11.48 -7.96 3.23
C ASN A 77 11.06 -6.50 3.07
N HIS A 78 11.97 -5.58 3.33
CA HIS A 78 11.76 -4.15 3.18
C HIS A 78 12.96 -3.43 2.55
N VAL A 79 12.73 -2.27 1.95
CA VAL A 79 13.78 -1.47 1.30
C VAL A 79 14.43 -0.51 2.31
N VAL A 80 15.76 -0.51 2.34
CA VAL A 80 16.61 0.39 3.12
C VAL A 80 17.48 1.22 2.18
N ALA A 81 17.58 2.53 2.42
CA ALA A 81 18.36 3.44 1.57
C ALA A 81 19.84 3.07 1.58
N SER A 82 20.40 2.82 0.39
CA SER A 82 21.81 2.47 0.18
C SER A 82 22.77 3.67 0.28
N ARG A 83 22.21 4.88 0.18
CA ARG A 83 22.88 6.17 0.23
C ARG A 83 21.88 7.24 0.71
N PRO A 84 22.33 8.46 1.02
CA PRO A 84 21.40 9.57 1.19
C PRO A 84 20.56 9.80 -0.08
N ILE A 85 19.26 10.05 0.09
CA ILE A 85 18.31 10.36 -0.98
C ILE A 85 17.75 11.75 -0.71
N GLU A 86 17.83 12.62 -1.71
CA GLU A 86 17.32 13.98 -1.58
C GLU A 86 15.80 13.99 -1.72
N THR A 87 15.14 14.90 -1.02
CA THR A 87 13.70 15.07 -1.18
C THR A 87 13.34 15.38 -2.64
N GLY A 88 12.22 14.85 -3.11
CA GLY A 88 11.76 14.99 -4.49
C GLY A 88 12.50 14.09 -5.48
N GLU A 89 13.57 13.41 -5.06
CA GLU A 89 14.27 12.43 -5.90
C GLU A 89 13.34 11.25 -6.22
N LEU A 90 13.33 10.83 -7.49
CA LEU A 90 12.61 9.64 -7.94
C LEU A 90 13.32 8.38 -7.44
N ILE A 91 12.65 7.61 -6.58
CA ILE A 91 13.17 6.36 -6.03
C ILE A 91 12.89 5.20 -7.01
N ILE A 92 11.65 5.11 -7.49
CA ILE A 92 11.21 4.07 -8.43
C ILE A 92 10.05 4.55 -9.30
N LEU A 93 10.08 4.15 -10.58
CA LEU A 93 8.96 4.19 -11.52
C LEU A 93 8.71 2.77 -12.01
N GLU A 94 7.52 2.22 -11.74
CA GLU A 94 7.24 0.81 -11.97
C GLU A 94 5.91 0.61 -12.70
N LYS A 95 5.89 -0.34 -13.66
CA LYS A 95 4.68 -0.81 -14.33
C LYS A 95 4.12 -2.05 -13.62
N PRO A 96 2.79 -2.25 -13.60
CA PRO A 96 2.18 -3.33 -12.84
C PRO A 96 2.45 -4.71 -13.45
N LEU A 97 2.49 -5.71 -12.57
CA LEU A 97 2.42 -7.12 -12.91
C LEU A 97 1.00 -7.49 -13.38
N LEU A 98 -0.02 -7.01 -12.68
CA LEU A 98 -1.43 -7.30 -12.92
C LEU A 98 -2.29 -6.05 -12.68
N VAL A 99 -3.34 -5.89 -13.49
CA VAL A 99 -4.37 -4.87 -13.32
C VAL A 99 -5.72 -5.57 -13.50
N SER A 100 -6.65 -5.36 -12.57
CA SER A 100 -7.95 -6.04 -12.55
C SER A 100 -9.07 -5.14 -12.04
N PRO A 101 -10.33 -5.39 -12.43
CA PRO A 101 -11.46 -4.64 -11.90
C PRO A 101 -11.70 -5.01 -10.42
N TYR A 102 -11.73 -4.01 -9.56
CA TYR A 102 -12.03 -4.19 -8.14
C TYR A 102 -12.62 -2.89 -7.61
N GLY A 103 -13.72 -2.96 -6.87
CA GLY A 103 -14.38 -1.77 -6.35
C GLY A 103 -15.39 -2.08 -5.27
N PRO A 104 -15.83 -1.05 -4.54
CA PRO A 104 -16.83 -1.20 -3.49
C PRO A 104 -18.20 -1.56 -4.09
N SER A 105 -19.04 -2.21 -3.28
CA SER A 105 -20.32 -2.79 -3.71
C SER A 105 -21.27 -1.79 -4.39
N ASP A 106 -21.25 -0.52 -3.98
CA ASP A 106 -22.09 0.56 -4.52
C ASP A 106 -21.65 1.03 -5.92
N LYS A 107 -20.47 0.60 -6.39
CA LYS A 107 -19.91 0.92 -7.71
C LYS A 107 -20.00 -0.24 -8.70
N LEU A 108 -20.50 -1.39 -8.27
CA LEU A 108 -20.65 -2.55 -9.13
C LEU A 108 -21.94 -2.43 -9.97
N PRO A 109 -21.95 -2.97 -11.20
CA PRO A 109 -20.88 -3.73 -11.85
C PRO A 109 -19.81 -2.85 -12.52
N LEU A 110 -18.61 -3.40 -12.69
CA LEU A 110 -17.48 -2.77 -13.39
C LEU A 110 -17.25 -3.41 -14.75
N CYS A 111 -16.89 -2.59 -15.73
CA CYS A 111 -16.38 -3.09 -16.99
C CYS A 111 -15.10 -3.92 -16.78
N LEU A 112 -15.04 -5.15 -17.29
CA LEU A 112 -13.86 -5.99 -17.16
C LEU A 112 -12.60 -5.44 -17.85
N THR A 113 -12.73 -4.47 -18.75
CA THR A 113 -11.61 -3.91 -19.51
C THR A 113 -11.15 -2.57 -18.95
N CYS A 114 -12.08 -1.61 -18.83
CA CYS A 114 -11.71 -0.25 -18.42
C CYS A 114 -11.88 0.01 -16.93
N HIS A 115 -12.52 -0.91 -16.21
CA HIS A 115 -12.74 -0.86 -14.77
C HIS A 115 -13.58 0.34 -14.29
N ARG A 116 -14.25 1.05 -15.21
CA ARG A 116 -15.32 1.99 -14.87
C ARG A 116 -16.60 1.24 -14.54
N ASP A 117 -17.41 1.83 -13.68
CA ASP A 117 -18.75 1.37 -13.40
C ASP A 117 -19.62 1.46 -14.66
N VAL A 118 -20.51 0.48 -14.81
CA VAL A 118 -21.40 0.36 -15.97
C VAL A 118 -22.80 -0.05 -15.52
N ALA A 119 -23.79 0.23 -16.36
CA ALA A 119 -25.13 -0.30 -16.14
C ALA A 119 -25.13 -1.83 -16.21
N LEU A 120 -25.97 -2.49 -15.39
CA LEU A 120 -26.14 -3.94 -15.38
C LEU A 120 -26.52 -4.55 -16.74
N SER A 121 -27.11 -3.76 -17.64
CA SER A 121 -27.49 -4.19 -18.99
C SER A 121 -26.32 -4.23 -19.98
N THR A 122 -25.23 -3.50 -19.72
CA THR A 122 -24.11 -3.37 -20.67
C THR A 122 -23.16 -4.56 -20.51
N LYS A 123 -23.15 -5.47 -21.49
CA LYS A 123 -22.50 -6.78 -21.39
C LYS A 123 -21.73 -7.15 -22.66
N CYS A 124 -20.67 -7.92 -22.48
CA CYS A 124 -19.90 -8.49 -23.56
C CYS A 124 -20.79 -9.40 -24.41
N PRO A 125 -20.81 -9.27 -25.74
CA PRO A 125 -21.68 -10.09 -26.60
C PRO A 125 -21.35 -11.59 -26.52
N ARG A 126 -20.11 -11.95 -26.12
CA ARG A 126 -19.65 -13.33 -25.96
C ARG A 126 -20.00 -13.88 -24.56
N CYS A 127 -19.24 -13.51 -23.53
CA CYS A 127 -19.35 -14.09 -22.19
C CYS A 127 -20.49 -13.52 -21.34
N LYS A 128 -21.14 -12.43 -21.79
CA LYS A 128 -22.21 -11.72 -21.06
C LYS A 128 -21.78 -11.08 -19.74
N TRP A 129 -20.47 -10.97 -19.46
CA TRP A 129 -19.95 -10.19 -18.34
C TRP A 129 -19.93 -8.69 -18.65
N PRO A 130 -19.96 -7.81 -17.64
CA PRO A 130 -20.08 -6.38 -17.85
C PRO A 130 -18.88 -5.78 -18.61
N VAL A 131 -19.15 -5.05 -19.69
CA VAL A 131 -18.17 -4.25 -20.45
C VAL A 131 -18.86 -3.02 -21.02
N CYS A 132 -18.13 -1.92 -21.28
CA CYS A 132 -18.75 -0.67 -21.77
C CYS A 132 -19.32 -0.74 -23.19
N GLY A 133 -18.84 -1.65 -24.02
CA GLY A 133 -19.21 -1.75 -25.43
C GLY A 133 -18.21 -2.58 -26.23
N ASP A 134 -18.34 -2.55 -27.56
CA ASP A 134 -17.59 -3.45 -28.45
C ASP A 134 -16.07 -3.28 -28.35
N VAL A 135 -15.57 -2.05 -28.18
CA VAL A 135 -14.14 -1.80 -27.98
C VAL A 135 -13.62 -2.54 -26.75
N CYS A 136 -14.30 -2.42 -25.61
CA CYS A 136 -13.91 -3.13 -24.39
C CYS A 136 -14.12 -4.64 -24.53
N ALA A 137 -15.16 -5.08 -25.22
CA ALA A 137 -15.42 -6.50 -25.46
C ALA A 137 -14.34 -7.20 -26.30
N GLN A 138 -13.66 -6.44 -27.17
CA GLN A 138 -12.61 -6.94 -28.06
C GLN A 138 -11.20 -6.71 -27.53
N ASP A 139 -11.02 -5.90 -26.47
CA ASP A 139 -9.70 -5.63 -25.90
C ASP A 139 -9.03 -6.92 -25.41
N PRO A 140 -7.76 -7.18 -25.78
CA PRO A 140 -7.06 -8.40 -25.41
C PRO A 140 -7.01 -8.69 -23.89
N CYS A 141 -7.02 -7.67 -23.02
CA CYS A 141 -6.96 -7.89 -21.57
C CYS A 141 -8.16 -8.68 -21.04
N HIS A 142 -9.29 -8.62 -21.76
CA HIS A 142 -10.50 -9.42 -21.52
C HIS A 142 -10.67 -10.52 -22.57
N ALA A 143 -10.73 -10.14 -23.85
CA ALA A 143 -11.17 -10.99 -24.95
C ALA A 143 -10.27 -12.21 -25.18
N SER A 144 -8.96 -12.03 -25.02
CA SER A 144 -7.95 -13.09 -25.18
C SER A 144 -7.49 -13.69 -23.84
N ASN A 145 -8.13 -13.30 -22.74
CA ASN A 145 -7.76 -13.68 -21.39
C ASN A 145 -8.88 -14.54 -20.77
N GLU A 146 -9.69 -14.01 -19.86
CA GLU A 146 -10.74 -14.79 -19.19
C GLU A 146 -11.99 -15.07 -20.04
N CYS A 147 -12.24 -14.32 -21.13
CA CYS A 147 -13.52 -14.35 -21.85
C CYS A 147 -13.91 -15.76 -22.34
N ASP A 148 -12.97 -16.49 -22.95
CA ASP A 148 -13.23 -17.83 -23.48
C ASP A 148 -13.59 -18.85 -22.39
N ILE A 149 -12.97 -18.73 -21.21
CA ILE A 149 -13.25 -19.58 -20.04
C ILE A 149 -14.67 -19.33 -19.54
N LEU A 150 -15.06 -18.05 -19.44
CA LEU A 150 -16.38 -17.65 -18.99
C LEU A 150 -17.48 -18.12 -19.96
N VAL A 151 -17.25 -18.03 -21.28
CA VAL A 151 -18.17 -18.55 -22.31
C VAL A 151 -18.28 -20.07 -22.22
N LYS A 152 -17.15 -20.78 -22.26
CA LYS A 152 -17.09 -22.25 -22.34
C LYS A 152 -17.82 -22.90 -21.17
N ASN A 153 -17.69 -22.33 -19.98
CA ASN A 153 -18.30 -22.88 -18.76
C ASN A 153 -19.60 -22.15 -18.35
N ASN A 154 -20.13 -21.26 -19.20
CA ASN A 154 -21.37 -20.52 -18.94
C ASN A 154 -21.37 -19.80 -17.57
N VAL A 155 -20.23 -19.21 -17.20
CA VAL A 155 -20.08 -18.47 -15.95
C VAL A 155 -20.76 -17.12 -16.09
N LYS A 156 -21.74 -16.84 -15.23
CA LYS A 156 -22.51 -15.59 -15.25
C LYS A 156 -22.18 -14.75 -14.03
N SER A 157 -22.11 -13.43 -14.23
CA SER A 157 -21.96 -12.46 -13.15
C SER A 157 -23.30 -11.95 -12.66
N ARG A 158 -23.41 -11.79 -11.34
CA ARG A 158 -24.45 -11.05 -10.63
C ARG A 158 -24.00 -9.64 -10.24
N GLY A 159 -22.74 -9.30 -10.47
CA GLY A 159 -22.14 -8.01 -10.11
C GLY A 159 -21.76 -7.93 -8.64
N LEU A 160 -21.27 -9.02 -8.05
CA LEU A 160 -20.91 -9.09 -6.63
C LEU A 160 -19.41 -8.85 -6.41
N PRO A 161 -18.97 -8.25 -5.28
CA PRO A 161 -17.55 -7.98 -5.03
C PRO A 161 -16.67 -9.23 -5.15
N ASN A 162 -17.10 -10.35 -4.56
CA ASN A 162 -16.33 -11.60 -4.62
C ASN A 162 -16.23 -12.16 -6.04
N GLU A 163 -17.16 -11.87 -6.95
CA GLU A 163 -17.02 -12.26 -8.36
C GLU A 163 -15.89 -11.50 -9.05
N TYR A 164 -15.73 -10.21 -8.76
CA TYR A 164 -14.63 -9.40 -9.30
C TYR A 164 -13.29 -9.83 -8.72
N PHE A 165 -13.25 -10.16 -7.42
CA PHE A 165 -12.03 -10.71 -6.83
C PHE A 165 -11.68 -12.12 -7.39
N SER A 166 -12.69 -12.92 -7.74
CA SER A 166 -12.48 -14.15 -8.50
C SER A 166 -11.96 -13.89 -9.92
N ILE A 167 -12.41 -12.84 -10.61
CA ILE A 167 -11.86 -12.46 -11.92
C ILE A 167 -10.39 -12.03 -11.77
N GLU A 168 -10.05 -11.24 -10.76
CA GLU A 168 -8.66 -10.87 -10.48
C GLU A 168 -7.79 -12.10 -10.21
N THR A 169 -8.28 -13.02 -9.37
CA THR A 169 -7.62 -14.31 -9.08
C THR A 169 -7.42 -15.13 -10.35
N LEU A 170 -8.47 -15.24 -11.18
CA LEU A 170 -8.40 -15.94 -12.47
C LEU A 170 -7.34 -15.33 -13.39
N ARG A 171 -7.32 -14.00 -13.55
CA ARG A 171 -6.33 -13.31 -14.38
C ARG A 171 -4.91 -13.54 -13.88
N CYS A 172 -4.72 -13.56 -12.56
CA CYS A 172 -3.44 -13.86 -11.95
C CYS A 172 -2.98 -15.29 -12.27
N LEU A 173 -3.86 -16.29 -12.11
CA LEU A 173 -3.57 -17.69 -12.43
C LEU A 173 -3.23 -17.89 -13.93
N LEU A 174 -3.90 -17.16 -14.82
CA LEU A 174 -3.63 -17.21 -16.27
C LEU A 174 -2.24 -16.69 -16.65
N LEU A 175 -1.58 -15.91 -15.78
CA LEU A 175 -0.18 -15.53 -15.99
C LEU A 175 0.75 -16.74 -16.05
N ARG A 176 0.40 -17.88 -15.43
CA ARG A 176 1.18 -19.12 -15.54
C ARG A 176 1.45 -19.51 -16.99
N LYS A 177 0.48 -19.29 -17.87
CA LYS A 177 0.59 -19.53 -19.32
C LYS A 177 1.01 -18.27 -20.08
N ASN A 178 0.35 -17.15 -19.80
CA ASN A 178 0.47 -15.94 -20.62
C ASN A 178 1.77 -15.16 -20.34
N SER A 179 2.32 -15.28 -19.13
CA SER A 179 3.56 -14.60 -18.74
C SER A 179 4.28 -15.34 -17.59
N PRO A 180 4.97 -16.46 -17.87
CA PRO A 180 5.60 -17.29 -16.85
C PRO A 180 6.59 -16.54 -15.95
N LYS A 181 7.24 -15.48 -16.45
CA LYS A 181 8.11 -14.61 -15.65
C LYS A 181 7.34 -13.83 -14.58
N LYS A 182 6.19 -13.25 -14.93
CA LYS A 182 5.33 -12.55 -13.96
C LYS A 182 4.77 -13.54 -12.94
N TRP A 183 4.33 -14.71 -13.40
CA TRP A 183 3.85 -15.78 -12.53
C TRP A 183 4.89 -16.23 -11.50
N ALA A 184 6.11 -16.52 -11.94
CA ALA A 184 7.21 -16.89 -11.04
C ALA A 184 7.52 -15.81 -10.00
N ARG A 185 7.36 -14.53 -10.39
CA ARG A 185 7.55 -13.41 -9.46
C ARG A 185 6.43 -13.34 -8.43
N ILE A 186 5.17 -13.48 -8.83
CA ILE A 186 3.99 -13.49 -7.94
C ILE A 186 4.05 -14.62 -6.92
N LEU A 187 4.51 -15.82 -7.31
CA LEU A 187 4.66 -16.96 -6.38
C LEU A 187 5.65 -16.73 -5.24
N ALA A 188 6.48 -15.70 -5.32
CA ALA A 188 7.46 -15.36 -4.30
C ALA A 188 7.01 -14.19 -3.41
N PHE A 189 5.74 -13.79 -3.48
CA PHE A 189 5.18 -12.75 -2.62
C PHE A 189 4.68 -13.36 -1.31
N GLU A 190 4.64 -12.54 -0.27
CA GLU A 190 3.98 -12.91 0.97
C GLU A 190 2.47 -13.05 0.73
N ALA A 191 1.89 -14.13 1.25
CA ALA A 191 0.47 -14.48 1.11
C ALA A 191 -0.25 -14.65 2.45
N HIS A 192 0.48 -14.50 3.57
CA HIS A 192 0.05 -14.67 4.96
C HIS A 192 -0.80 -15.93 5.18
N LEU A 193 -0.37 -17.06 4.60
CA LEU A 193 -1.13 -18.32 4.64
C LEU A 193 -1.43 -18.79 6.08
N GLY A 194 -0.49 -18.62 7.01
CA GLY A 194 -0.68 -18.95 8.43
C GLY A 194 -1.82 -18.14 9.06
N PRO A 195 -1.65 -16.81 9.23
CA PRO A 195 -2.70 -15.96 9.80
C PRO A 195 -4.05 -16.02 9.05
N ARG A 196 -4.04 -16.09 7.71
CA ARG A 196 -5.27 -16.26 6.91
C ARG A 196 -5.97 -17.59 7.19
N GLY A 197 -5.19 -18.65 7.44
CA GLY A 197 -5.69 -19.96 7.84
C GLY A 197 -6.40 -19.97 9.19
N GLU A 198 -6.31 -18.91 10.00
CA GLU A 198 -7.03 -18.76 11.27
C GLU A 198 -8.27 -17.87 11.12
N SER A 199 -8.29 -16.97 10.14
CA SER A 199 -9.40 -16.04 9.90
C SER A 199 -10.61 -16.71 9.22
N MET A 200 -11.77 -16.69 9.90
CA MET A 200 -13.02 -17.20 9.34
C MET A 200 -13.43 -16.45 8.07
N LYS A 201 -13.28 -15.12 8.06
CA LYS A 201 -13.57 -14.26 6.90
C LYS A 201 -12.70 -14.63 5.70
N ALA A 202 -11.42 -14.90 5.92
CA ALA A 202 -10.51 -15.32 4.85
C ALA A 202 -10.89 -16.71 4.29
N LYS A 203 -11.31 -17.64 5.15
CA LYS A 203 -11.79 -18.97 4.74
C LYS A 203 -13.06 -18.92 3.91
N GLU A 204 -14.05 -18.12 4.31
CA GLU A 204 -15.30 -17.96 3.55
C GLU A 204 -15.04 -17.36 2.16
N MET A 205 -14.16 -16.34 2.11
CA MET A 205 -13.73 -15.73 0.86
C MET A 205 -13.00 -16.75 -0.03
N LEU A 206 -12.04 -17.50 0.52
CA LEU A 206 -11.33 -18.56 -0.21
C LEU A 206 -12.30 -19.60 -0.76
N GLN A 207 -13.23 -20.09 0.05
CA GLN A 207 -14.20 -21.09 -0.37
C GLN A 207 -15.04 -20.62 -1.57
N PHE A 208 -15.46 -19.34 -1.57
CA PHE A 208 -16.17 -18.75 -2.70
C PHE A 208 -15.29 -18.70 -3.96
N ILE A 209 -14.04 -18.23 -3.82
CA ILE A 209 -13.11 -18.06 -4.93
C ILE A 209 -12.69 -19.41 -5.50
N SER A 210 -12.33 -20.38 -4.66
CA SER A 210 -12.00 -21.75 -5.06
C SER A 210 -13.15 -22.40 -5.84
N ASN A 211 -14.39 -22.31 -5.36
CA ASN A 211 -15.56 -22.82 -6.08
C ASN A 211 -15.77 -22.07 -7.42
N PHE A 212 -15.51 -20.76 -7.46
CA PHE A 212 -15.57 -20.00 -8.71
C PHE A 212 -14.51 -20.45 -9.72
N ILE A 213 -13.27 -20.64 -9.29
CA ILE A 213 -12.12 -20.95 -10.17
C ILE A 213 -12.11 -22.42 -10.57
N LEU A 214 -12.15 -23.33 -9.59
CA LEU A 214 -11.95 -24.75 -9.81
C LEU A 214 -13.19 -25.38 -10.45
N ASP A 215 -14.38 -25.03 -9.94
CA ASP A 215 -15.63 -25.65 -10.37
C ASP A 215 -16.31 -24.84 -11.49
N LYS A 216 -16.66 -23.58 -11.24
CA LYS A 216 -17.41 -22.78 -12.24
C LYS A 216 -16.59 -22.46 -13.48
N CYS A 217 -15.31 -22.09 -13.33
CA CYS A 217 -14.43 -21.89 -14.47
C CYS A 217 -13.85 -23.21 -15.03
N GLY A 218 -14.10 -24.35 -14.36
CA GLY A 218 -13.69 -25.67 -14.83
C GLY A 218 -12.18 -25.88 -14.84
N LEU A 219 -11.45 -25.23 -13.92
CA LEU A 219 -9.98 -25.26 -13.87
C LEU A 219 -9.41 -26.21 -12.80
N GLY A 220 -10.25 -27.05 -12.17
CA GLY A 220 -9.80 -28.02 -11.14
C GLY A 220 -8.80 -29.08 -11.61
N ASN A 221 -8.66 -29.30 -12.92
CA ASN A 221 -7.61 -30.17 -13.47
C ASN A 221 -6.28 -29.43 -13.68
N GLU A 222 -6.28 -28.11 -13.58
CA GLU A 222 -5.13 -27.25 -13.85
C GLU A 222 -4.53 -26.63 -12.59
N PHE A 223 -5.36 -26.38 -11.58
CA PHE A 223 -4.98 -25.76 -10.30
C PHE A 223 -5.66 -26.50 -9.15
N ASP A 224 -5.02 -26.46 -7.98
CA ASP A 224 -5.58 -26.93 -6.72
C ASP A 224 -5.95 -25.76 -5.81
N GLU A 225 -6.66 -26.06 -4.72
CA GLU A 225 -7.07 -25.06 -3.74
C GLU A 225 -5.87 -24.36 -3.07
N ALA A 226 -4.77 -25.09 -2.84
CA ALA A 226 -3.56 -24.49 -2.26
C ALA A 226 -2.95 -23.40 -3.16
N THR A 227 -2.92 -23.63 -4.47
CA THR A 227 -2.47 -22.61 -5.44
C THR A 227 -3.43 -21.43 -5.48
N VAL A 228 -4.74 -21.68 -5.45
CA VAL A 228 -5.75 -20.61 -5.39
C VAL A 228 -5.59 -19.78 -4.10
N ASP A 229 -5.42 -20.43 -2.95
CA ASP A 229 -5.25 -19.77 -1.67
C ASP A 229 -3.99 -18.89 -1.62
N HIS A 230 -2.88 -19.39 -2.15
CA HIS A 230 -1.67 -18.58 -2.29
C HIS A 230 -1.93 -17.32 -3.12
N VAL A 231 -2.56 -17.45 -4.29
CA VAL A 231 -2.88 -16.30 -5.15
C VAL A 231 -3.84 -15.32 -4.46
N VAL A 232 -4.88 -15.81 -3.79
CA VAL A 232 -5.82 -14.98 -3.03
C VAL A 232 -5.06 -14.20 -1.95
N GLY A 233 -4.19 -14.88 -1.19
CA GLY A 233 -3.36 -14.25 -0.17
C GLY A 233 -2.44 -13.16 -0.72
N VAL A 234 -1.74 -13.43 -1.82
CA VAL A 234 -0.88 -12.44 -2.49
C VAL A 234 -1.70 -11.21 -2.87
N LEU A 235 -2.86 -11.41 -3.52
CA LEU A 235 -3.68 -10.29 -3.99
C LEU A 235 -4.31 -9.50 -2.83
N SER A 236 -4.71 -10.16 -1.74
CA SER A 236 -5.28 -9.49 -0.57
C SER A 236 -4.29 -8.56 0.14
N VAL A 237 -2.99 -8.87 0.08
CA VAL A 237 -1.96 -8.19 0.89
C VAL A 237 -1.13 -7.21 0.06
N ASN A 238 -0.96 -7.46 -1.24
CA ASN A 238 0.05 -6.76 -2.05
C ASN A 238 -0.53 -5.84 -3.14
N THR A 239 -1.85 -5.72 -3.23
CA THR A 239 -2.51 -4.91 -4.26
C THR A 239 -2.76 -3.47 -3.81
N PHE A 240 -2.71 -2.56 -4.77
CA PHE A 240 -2.98 -1.14 -4.60
C PHE A 240 -4.31 -0.79 -5.27
N TRP A 241 -5.13 0.01 -4.60
CA TRP A 241 -6.40 0.47 -5.15
C TRP A 241 -6.22 1.79 -5.90
N GLY A 242 -6.56 1.80 -7.18
CA GLY A 242 -6.38 2.94 -8.08
C GLY A 242 -7.59 3.86 -8.23
N PHE A 243 -8.51 3.88 -7.25
CA PHE A 243 -9.86 4.47 -7.41
C PHE A 243 -9.85 5.95 -7.79
N ASN A 244 -9.13 6.76 -7.01
CA ASN A 244 -9.06 8.21 -7.21
C ASN A 244 -8.03 8.58 -8.27
N ASP A 245 -6.87 7.94 -8.25
CA ASP A 245 -5.73 8.30 -9.11
C ASP A 245 -5.98 8.00 -10.59
N LEU A 246 -6.79 6.98 -10.89
CA LEU A 246 -7.04 6.53 -12.26
C LEU A 246 -8.44 6.87 -12.78
N GLU A 247 -9.30 7.47 -11.95
CA GLU A 247 -10.73 7.69 -12.24
C GLU A 247 -11.45 6.40 -12.67
N ARG A 248 -11.08 5.26 -12.06
CA ARG A 248 -11.64 3.93 -12.30
C ARG A 248 -11.40 2.99 -11.13
N TYR A 249 -12.22 1.95 -11.01
CA TYR A 249 -12.17 0.99 -9.91
C TYR A 249 -11.25 -0.20 -10.20
N SER A 250 -9.95 0.00 -10.00
CA SER A 250 -8.93 -1.02 -10.30
C SER A 250 -8.17 -1.47 -9.06
N SER A 251 -7.88 -2.76 -9.00
CA SER A 251 -6.81 -3.35 -8.21
C SER A 251 -5.55 -3.48 -9.08
N VAL A 252 -4.40 -3.15 -8.52
CA VAL A 252 -3.12 -3.09 -9.22
C VAL A 252 -2.03 -3.78 -8.41
N LEU A 253 -1.41 -4.82 -8.96
CA LEU A 253 -0.28 -5.51 -8.33
C LEU A 253 1.03 -5.05 -8.97
N PHE A 254 1.96 -4.56 -8.16
CA PHE A 254 3.33 -4.18 -8.56
C PHE A 254 4.35 -5.21 -8.06
N ASP A 255 5.60 -5.15 -8.54
CA ASP A 255 6.67 -6.06 -8.09
C ASP A 255 7.49 -5.46 -6.95
N LYS A 256 8.21 -4.39 -7.22
CA LYS A 256 9.22 -3.85 -6.31
C LYS A 256 8.65 -2.86 -5.32
N VAL A 257 7.54 -2.21 -5.64
CA VAL A 257 6.83 -1.34 -4.71
C VAL A 257 6.27 -2.08 -3.49
N THR A 258 6.00 -3.39 -3.58
CA THR A 258 5.49 -4.18 -2.43
C THR A 258 6.56 -4.42 -1.37
N LEU A 259 7.83 -4.10 -1.65
CA LEU A 259 8.93 -4.14 -0.70
C LEU A 259 9.02 -2.88 0.18
N PHE A 260 8.21 -1.85 -0.05
CA PHE A 260 8.27 -0.66 0.81
C PHE A 260 7.43 -0.91 2.04
N ALA A 261 8.05 -0.95 3.22
CA ALA A 261 7.34 -1.14 4.48
C ALA A 261 6.39 0.02 4.79
N HIS A 262 5.43 -0.25 5.67
CA HIS A 262 4.51 0.76 6.17
C HIS A 262 5.17 1.68 7.20
N ASP A 263 4.85 2.97 7.13
CA ASP A 263 4.96 3.90 8.27
C ASP A 263 3.71 4.81 8.26
N CYS A 264 3.16 5.15 9.44
CA CYS A 264 2.04 6.10 9.54
C CYS A 264 2.46 7.56 9.26
N ASN A 265 3.77 7.80 9.14
CA ASN A 265 4.40 9.04 8.70
C ASN A 265 5.53 8.70 7.70
N PRO A 266 5.19 8.26 6.46
CA PRO A 266 6.15 7.73 5.51
C PRO A 266 7.16 8.80 5.08
N ASN A 267 8.35 8.36 4.64
CA ASN A 267 9.37 9.25 4.08
C ASN A 267 9.30 9.38 2.55
N THR A 268 8.27 8.80 1.93
CA THR A 268 8.02 8.88 0.49
C THR A 268 6.64 9.39 0.14
N ILE A 269 6.46 9.76 -1.12
CA ILE A 269 5.18 10.11 -1.72
C ILE A 269 4.98 9.21 -2.94
N ARG A 270 3.87 8.49 -2.98
CA ARG A 270 3.49 7.64 -4.11
C ARG A 270 2.44 8.34 -4.99
N LYS A 271 2.48 8.06 -6.28
CA LYS A 271 1.44 8.47 -7.23
C LYS A 271 1.23 7.37 -8.27
N LEU A 272 -0.01 6.91 -8.42
CA LEU A 272 -0.41 6.16 -9.60
C LEU A 272 -0.64 7.13 -10.76
N ILE A 273 -0.10 6.79 -11.92
CA ILE A 273 -0.14 7.63 -13.12
C ILE A 273 -0.55 6.82 -14.34
N GLN A 274 -1.14 7.53 -15.31
CA GLN A 274 -1.28 7.05 -16.66
C GLN A 274 -0.15 7.62 -17.52
N LEU A 275 0.81 6.78 -17.87
CA LEU A 275 1.78 7.05 -18.92
C LEU A 275 1.02 7.27 -20.23
N GLN A 276 1.20 8.46 -20.82
CA GLN A 276 0.69 8.71 -22.16
C GLN A 276 1.42 7.78 -23.14
N PRO A 277 0.72 7.18 -24.13
CA PRO A 277 1.42 6.57 -25.24
C PRO A 277 2.32 7.63 -25.89
N PRO A 278 3.53 7.28 -26.34
CA PRO A 278 4.42 8.24 -26.98
C PRO A 278 3.65 8.93 -28.10
N ALA A 279 3.54 10.27 -28.02
CA ALA A 279 2.85 11.06 -29.02
C ALA A 279 3.43 10.72 -30.39
N SER A 280 2.63 10.13 -31.26
CA SER A 280 2.91 10.15 -32.69
C SER A 280 2.91 11.62 -33.08
N HIS A 281 4.10 12.18 -33.31
CA HIS A 281 4.24 13.50 -33.92
C HIS A 281 3.61 13.45 -35.32
N ASN A 282 2.32 13.76 -35.41
CA ASN A 282 1.69 14.20 -36.65
C ASN A 282 0.97 15.51 -36.36
N ASN A 283 1.60 16.60 -36.79
CA ASN A 283 0.99 17.91 -36.85
C ASN A 283 -0.15 17.89 -37.87
N ASN A 284 -1.24 18.57 -37.52
CA ASN A 284 -2.41 18.93 -38.34
C ASN A 284 -3.59 17.93 -38.32
N SER A 285 -4.53 18.15 -37.39
CA SER A 285 -5.90 18.55 -37.75
C SER A 285 -6.79 18.64 -36.52
N SER A 286 -7.53 19.73 -36.41
CA SER A 286 -8.61 19.95 -35.45
C SER A 286 -9.73 18.94 -35.65
N SER A 287 -9.70 17.84 -34.92
CA SER A 287 -10.86 16.98 -34.66
C SER A 287 -10.63 16.24 -33.35
N VAL A 288 -11.38 16.66 -32.34
CA VAL A 288 -11.52 15.95 -31.07
C VAL A 288 -12.21 14.61 -31.35
N ASN A 289 -11.73 13.54 -30.74
CA ASN A 289 -12.22 12.16 -30.77
C ASN A 289 -11.71 11.28 -31.92
N GLU A 290 -10.55 10.65 -31.74
CA GLU A 290 -10.21 9.29 -32.18
C GLU A 290 -8.71 9.05 -31.98
N SER A 291 -8.31 8.44 -30.84
CA SER A 291 -7.08 7.62 -30.66
C SER A 291 -6.59 7.46 -29.20
N LEU A 292 -7.48 7.44 -28.20
CA LEU A 292 -7.09 7.14 -26.80
C LEU A 292 -7.45 5.70 -26.39
N HIS A 293 -7.13 4.73 -27.25
CA HIS A 293 -7.50 3.32 -27.06
C HIS A 293 -6.31 2.37 -27.26
N SER A 294 -5.10 2.78 -26.85
CA SER A 294 -4.08 1.80 -26.49
C SER A 294 -4.56 1.05 -25.23
N SER A 295 -4.43 -0.28 -25.21
CA SER A 295 -4.75 -1.18 -24.08
C SER A 295 -4.60 -0.46 -22.73
N GLN A 296 -5.72 -0.22 -22.04
CA GLN A 296 -5.77 0.71 -20.90
C GLN A 296 -4.89 0.30 -19.70
N ASP A 297 -4.42 -0.95 -19.68
CA ASP A 297 -3.44 -1.47 -18.71
C ASP A 297 -1.99 -1.08 -19.06
N SER A 298 -1.69 -0.79 -20.32
CA SER A 298 -0.32 -0.57 -20.81
C SER A 298 0.28 0.78 -20.42
N GLY A 299 -0.55 1.70 -19.93
CA GLY A 299 -0.13 3.02 -19.46
C GLY A 299 -0.10 3.17 -17.94
N ILE A 300 -0.60 2.22 -17.14
CA ILE A 300 -0.55 2.40 -15.67
C ILE A 300 0.90 2.27 -15.20
N ALA A 301 1.33 3.19 -14.34
CA ALA A 301 2.56 3.05 -13.58
C ALA A 301 2.41 3.67 -12.19
N ILE A 302 3.28 3.29 -11.27
CA ILE A 302 3.44 3.96 -9.98
C ILE A 302 4.79 4.66 -9.93
N MET A 303 4.80 5.87 -9.40
CA MET A 303 6.02 6.62 -9.11
C MET A 303 6.12 6.86 -7.61
N ILE A 304 7.31 6.64 -7.05
CA ILE A 304 7.60 6.96 -5.64
C ILE A 304 8.77 7.94 -5.60
N HIS A 305 8.54 9.09 -4.98
CA HIS A 305 9.56 10.10 -4.72
C HIS A 305 9.82 10.21 -3.23
N ALA A 306 11.02 10.64 -2.85
CA ALA A 306 11.30 11.00 -1.46
C ALA A 306 10.45 12.21 -1.03
N ALA A 307 9.75 12.12 0.09
CA ALA A 307 8.96 13.21 0.67
C ALA A 307 9.80 14.20 1.49
N ARG A 308 10.94 13.70 1.98
CA ARG A 308 11.98 14.43 2.70
C ARG A 308 13.33 13.79 2.38
N ASN A 309 14.40 14.33 2.91
CA ASN A 309 15.70 13.69 2.82
C ASN A 309 15.67 12.38 3.61
N ILE A 310 16.23 11.31 3.02
CA ILE A 310 16.32 9.97 3.61
C ILE A 310 17.80 9.68 3.82
N LEU A 311 18.18 9.29 5.03
CA LEU A 311 19.57 8.98 5.33
C LEU A 311 19.98 7.61 4.77
N ALA A 312 21.27 7.41 4.51
CA ALA A 312 21.78 6.06 4.24
C ALA A 312 21.51 5.16 5.45
N GLY A 313 21.04 3.94 5.21
CA GLY A 313 20.64 3.00 6.26
C GLY A 313 19.22 3.20 6.80
N GLU A 314 18.50 4.23 6.37
CA GLU A 314 17.11 4.45 6.77
C GLU A 314 16.13 3.62 5.91
N SER A 315 15.14 2.97 6.51
CA SER A 315 14.08 2.28 5.77
C SER A 315 13.28 3.26 4.90
N ILE A 316 13.02 2.88 3.65
CA ILE A 316 12.21 3.66 2.71
C ILE A 316 10.77 3.16 2.82
N THR A 317 9.85 4.03 3.27
CA THR A 317 8.51 3.62 3.71
C THR A 317 7.40 4.30 2.93
N ILE A 318 6.28 3.60 2.78
CA ILE A 318 5.02 4.11 2.22
C ILE A 318 3.89 3.98 3.25
N GLN A 319 2.72 4.53 2.92
CA GLN A 319 1.53 4.43 3.76
C GLN A 319 0.59 3.34 3.22
N TYR A 320 0.16 2.39 4.05
CA TYR A 320 -0.77 1.33 3.64
C TYR A 320 -2.22 1.73 3.89
N VAL A 321 -2.52 2.17 5.11
CA VAL A 321 -3.87 2.55 5.59
C VAL A 321 -4.07 4.07 5.58
N ASN A 322 -5.30 4.57 5.73
CA ASN A 322 -5.52 6.01 5.82
C ASN A 322 -4.98 6.57 7.16
N VAL A 323 -4.21 7.66 7.10
CA VAL A 323 -3.59 8.28 8.28
C VAL A 323 -3.99 9.74 8.46
N SER A 324 -5.05 10.16 7.77
CA SER A 324 -5.57 11.53 7.79
C SER A 324 -5.75 12.00 9.22
N PRO A 325 -5.06 13.08 9.64
CA PRO A 325 -5.12 13.58 11.01
C PRO A 325 -6.56 13.93 11.42
N GLY A 326 -6.90 13.65 12.67
CA GLY A 326 -8.23 13.91 13.24
C GLY A 326 -9.34 13.00 12.72
N HIS A 327 -9.03 12.06 11.82
CA HIS A 327 -10.01 11.09 11.29
C HIS A 327 -9.74 9.66 11.73
N TYR A 328 -8.51 9.33 12.15
CA TYR A 328 -8.10 7.97 12.51
C TYR A 328 -7.19 7.94 13.74
N THR A 329 -7.61 7.26 14.81
CA THR A 329 -6.81 7.06 16.03
C THR A 329 -5.70 6.01 15.81
N VAL A 330 -4.77 5.89 16.76
CA VAL A 330 -3.72 4.85 16.67
C VAL A 330 -4.30 3.44 16.71
N GLU A 331 -5.37 3.23 17.49
CA GLU A 331 -6.07 1.96 17.59
C GLU A 331 -6.74 1.60 16.27
N GLU A 332 -7.43 2.56 15.64
CA GLU A 332 -8.09 2.33 14.35
C GLU A 332 -7.07 1.98 13.26
N ARG A 333 -5.95 2.72 13.18
CA ARG A 333 -4.88 2.41 12.22
C ARG A 333 -4.23 1.05 12.49
N ARG A 334 -3.93 0.72 13.76
CA ARG A 334 -3.32 -0.58 14.12
C ARG A 334 -4.29 -1.74 13.92
N ALA A 335 -5.59 -1.53 14.14
CA ALA A 335 -6.62 -2.54 13.88
C ALA A 335 -6.76 -2.82 12.38
N GLU A 336 -6.79 -1.78 11.54
CA GLU A 336 -6.84 -1.95 10.09
C GLU A 336 -5.57 -2.65 9.55
N LEU A 337 -4.39 -2.26 10.05
CA LEU A 337 -3.13 -2.92 9.69
C LEU A 337 -3.08 -4.38 10.14
N LEU A 338 -3.60 -4.70 11.33
CA LEU A 338 -3.68 -6.08 11.79
C LEU A 338 -4.67 -6.89 10.95
N GLU A 339 -5.84 -6.34 10.62
CA GLU A 339 -6.86 -7.03 9.84
C GLU A 339 -6.38 -7.34 8.42
N LEU A 340 -5.70 -6.38 7.77
CA LEU A 340 -5.35 -6.48 6.35
C LEU A 340 -3.93 -7.00 6.09
N PHE A 341 -2.99 -6.69 6.99
CA PHE A 341 -1.55 -6.95 6.81
C PHE A 341 -0.91 -7.74 7.95
N TYR A 342 -1.69 -8.14 8.97
CA TYR A 342 -1.27 -9.06 10.03
C TYR A 342 -0.08 -8.59 10.88
N PHE A 343 0.09 -7.27 11.06
CA PHE A 343 1.12 -6.73 11.94
C PHE A 343 0.62 -5.49 12.69
N HIS A 344 1.30 -5.18 13.80
CA HIS A 344 1.11 -3.95 14.54
C HIS A 344 2.18 -2.92 14.19
N CYS A 345 1.74 -1.70 13.86
CA CYS A 345 2.67 -0.63 13.54
C CYS A 345 3.34 -0.08 14.79
N THR A 346 4.67 -0.11 14.77
CA THR A 346 5.57 0.44 15.79
C THR A 346 6.30 1.69 15.30
N CYS A 347 5.77 2.40 14.29
CA CYS A 347 6.36 3.65 13.87
C CYS A 347 6.32 4.70 15.00
N SER A 348 7.20 5.70 14.94
CA SER A 348 7.31 6.71 16.01
C SER A 348 6.00 7.42 16.28
N ARG A 349 5.17 7.69 15.25
CA ARG A 349 3.84 8.27 15.44
C ARG A 349 2.93 7.38 16.27
N CYS A 350 2.87 6.07 15.98
CA CYS A 350 2.03 5.15 16.74
C CYS A 350 2.52 5.02 18.19
N LEU A 351 3.83 4.94 18.40
CA LEU A 351 4.42 4.82 19.73
C LEU A 351 4.16 6.08 20.57
N GLU A 352 4.38 7.27 19.99
CA GLU A 352 4.07 8.57 20.62
C GLU A 352 2.58 8.62 21.03
N GLU A 353 1.66 8.34 20.09
CA GLU A 353 0.21 8.37 20.35
C GLU A 353 -0.22 7.33 21.41
N LEU A 354 0.36 6.12 21.44
CA LEU A 354 0.06 5.09 22.45
C LEU A 354 0.50 5.51 23.85
N VAL A 355 1.68 6.14 23.98
CA VAL A 355 2.16 6.65 25.27
C VAL A 355 1.24 7.77 25.77
N GLU A 356 0.82 8.69 24.91
CA GLU A 356 -0.13 9.75 25.26
C GLU A 356 -1.47 9.17 25.78
N LEU A 357 -1.99 8.13 25.12
CA LEU A 357 -3.21 7.44 25.54
C LEU A 357 -3.07 6.75 26.90
N GLU A 358 -1.94 6.09 27.15
CA GLU A 358 -1.68 5.43 28.43
C GLU A 358 -1.60 6.45 29.58
N LEU A 359 -0.96 7.60 29.34
CA LEU A 359 -0.84 8.68 30.32
C LEU A 359 -2.19 9.34 30.63
N THR A 360 -2.97 9.67 29.60
CA THR A 360 -4.31 10.26 29.78
C THR A 360 -5.27 9.30 30.49
N THR A 361 -5.18 8.00 30.21
CA THR A 361 -5.95 6.97 30.94
C THR A 361 -5.55 6.92 32.41
N LYS A 362 -4.25 6.95 32.74
CA LYS A 362 -3.79 6.98 34.13
C LYS A 362 -4.22 8.24 34.88
N LEU A 363 -4.22 9.40 34.22
CA LEU A 363 -4.66 10.67 34.81
C LEU A 363 -6.17 10.65 35.14
N SER A 364 -7.00 10.20 34.20
CA SER A 364 -8.45 10.10 34.43
C SER A 364 -8.83 9.10 35.53
N ILE A 365 -8.06 8.03 35.73
CA ILE A 365 -8.25 7.10 36.87
C ILE A 365 -7.88 7.75 38.20
N ASN A 366 -6.79 8.54 38.24
CA ASN A 366 -6.34 9.22 39.45
C ASN A 366 -7.28 10.35 39.89
N GLU A 367 -7.88 11.08 38.94
CA GLU A 367 -8.89 12.11 39.23
C GLU A 367 -10.19 11.51 39.78
N ASN A 368 -10.59 10.34 39.29
CA ASN A 368 -11.75 9.61 39.83
C ASN A 368 -11.46 8.90 41.18
N GLY A 369 -10.20 8.82 41.60
CA GLY A 369 -9.75 8.19 42.84
C GLY A 369 -9.45 9.14 44.00
N ASN A 370 -9.31 10.45 43.75
CA ASN A 370 -8.94 11.45 44.76
C ASN A 370 -9.95 12.61 44.81
N GLU A 371 -11.05 12.42 45.54
CA GLU A 371 -11.78 13.54 46.17
C GLU A 371 -11.03 14.00 47.44
N GLU A 372 -9.80 14.54 47.36
CA GLU A 372 -9.20 15.24 48.51
C GLU A 372 -8.38 16.50 48.12
N THR A 373 -9.00 17.64 48.43
CA THR A 373 -8.49 18.99 48.77
C THR A 373 -7.41 19.67 47.92
N GLU A 374 -7.82 20.79 47.31
CA GLU A 374 -7.01 21.82 46.67
C GLU A 374 -5.98 22.45 47.64
N ALA A 375 -4.69 22.19 47.42
CA ALA A 375 -3.61 23.17 47.58
C ALA A 375 -2.30 22.63 46.95
N ASN A 376 -1.65 23.45 46.12
CA ASN A 376 -0.41 23.23 45.36
C ASN A 376 -0.52 22.46 44.03
N SER A 377 -1.16 23.10 43.03
CA SER A 377 -1.18 22.62 41.64
C SER A 377 0.11 22.93 40.86
N THR A 378 0.81 24.03 41.14
CA THR A 378 1.88 24.53 40.24
C THR A 378 3.26 23.91 40.43
N THR A 379 3.55 23.33 41.61
CA THR A 379 4.84 22.66 41.90
C THR A 379 4.83 21.17 41.57
N LYS A 380 3.66 20.51 41.57
CA LYS A 380 3.53 19.10 41.16
C LYS A 380 3.62 18.92 39.64
N GLU A 381 3.12 19.87 38.85
CA GLU A 381 3.21 19.81 37.39
C GLU A 381 4.67 19.80 36.88
N ASN A 382 5.56 20.62 37.46
CA ASN A 382 6.95 20.77 37.02
C ASN A 382 7.90 19.62 37.47
N GLU A 383 7.62 18.95 38.60
CA GLU A 383 8.37 17.74 39.01
C GLU A 383 7.90 16.49 38.24
N TYR A 384 6.64 16.45 37.80
CA TYR A 384 6.09 15.35 36.99
C TYR A 384 6.51 15.42 35.52
N GLU A 385 6.61 16.59 34.89
CA GLU A 385 7.14 16.73 33.51
C GLU A 385 8.57 16.15 33.37
N ASN A 386 9.39 16.24 34.42
CA ASN A 386 10.73 15.64 34.43
C ASN A 386 10.74 14.12 34.67
N GLN A 387 9.72 13.55 35.35
CA GLN A 387 9.53 12.09 35.44
C GLN A 387 8.92 11.50 34.14
N LEU A 388 8.15 12.29 33.39
CA LEU A 388 7.56 11.90 32.11
C LEU A 388 8.63 11.65 31.04
N ASN A 389 9.64 12.52 30.90
CA ASN A 389 10.68 12.34 29.88
C ASN A 389 11.55 11.08 30.06
N GLY A 390 11.76 10.61 31.30
CA GLY A 390 12.47 9.34 31.56
C GLY A 390 11.60 8.09 31.41
N ASN A 391 10.28 8.21 31.54
CA ASN A 391 9.33 7.10 31.43
C ASN A 391 8.86 6.85 29.99
N VAL A 392 8.91 7.86 29.11
CA VAL A 392 8.49 7.73 27.71
C VAL A 392 9.39 6.74 26.95
N GLU A 393 10.72 6.84 27.07
CA GLU A 393 11.64 5.90 26.41
C GLU A 393 11.42 4.46 26.90
N LEU A 394 11.24 4.25 28.20
CA LEU A 394 10.95 2.93 28.77
C LEU A 394 9.61 2.35 28.29
N LEU A 395 8.57 3.18 28.15
CA LEU A 395 7.27 2.73 27.62
C LEU A 395 7.38 2.38 26.14
N VAL A 396 8.08 3.20 25.35
CA VAL A 396 8.36 2.92 23.94
C VAL A 396 9.11 1.59 23.78
N ASP A 397 10.16 1.37 24.57
CA ASP A 397 10.93 0.12 24.55
C ASP A 397 10.06 -1.09 24.95
N ASN A 398 9.17 -0.93 25.94
CA ASN A 398 8.24 -1.99 26.32
C ASN A 398 7.25 -2.34 25.19
N TYR A 399 6.69 -1.35 24.51
CA TYR A 399 5.83 -1.61 23.34
C TYR A 399 6.61 -2.30 22.22
N LEU A 400 7.85 -1.88 21.94
CA LEU A 400 8.70 -2.53 20.93
C LEU A 400 9.01 -3.99 21.29
N MET A 401 9.34 -4.27 22.55
CA MET A 401 9.66 -5.63 23.01
C MET A 401 8.45 -6.56 22.99
N GLN A 402 7.24 -6.06 23.27
CA GLN A 402 6.00 -6.87 23.18
C GLN A 402 5.66 -7.27 21.74
N GLU A 403 6.00 -6.43 20.75
CA GLU A 403 5.70 -6.71 19.34
C GLU A 403 6.77 -7.57 18.66
N LEU A 404 7.98 -7.66 19.25
CA LEU A 404 9.09 -8.48 18.74
C LEU A 404 9.13 -9.89 19.37
N SER A 405 8.34 -10.15 20.42
CA SER A 405 8.24 -11.45 21.12
C SER A 405 7.13 -12.31 20.56
#